data_AF-M6D5J9-F1
#
_entry.id   AF-M6D5J9-F1
#
_cell.length_a   1.000
_cell.length_b   1.000
_cell.length_c   1.000
_cell.angle_alpha   90.00
_cell.angle_beta   90.00
_cell.angle_gamma   90.00
#
_symmetry.space_group_name_H-M   'P 1'
#
loop_
_entity.id
_entity.type
_entity.pdbx_description
1 polymer ?
#
loop_
_entity_poly.entity_id
_entity_poly.type
_entity_poly.pdbx_seq_one_letter_code
_entity_poly.pdbx_strand_id
1 'polypeptide(L)'
;MSSSAVRPWPDSPKLFPGIHLFYFPMNLMKTILIFLLSIPLFAQHPNHAIGESFLKISKRANLPDATISGSGIRAVLLVGDVDGDNGQGTLGYIKNMQDLAKILRTRNIQVTEYYSPNNSWEQIKGSIQGANLVLYAGHGIGSNLTQTPYHQKYVGGFALKGKFVSNEDVENTLKPAPGAIVLFLGACFTAGNMAYDMGVIDAEETKHRISMYSAPFLKAGFQGYYATWAPWTAQSIIAELFTDKTFGSVYDTQTNLSEVTKIDHPTDSNGKLFYHKGRMESKVVFDYAFAGNPNARISDKASHNNAQTVLTPEEQTAKNAALIKAVYKKDVKTATKLLNEGADPNAENKGWRILHLSVYFDLPELTKLLLDKKANPNYQVDGYTALSLATAYERTEIISLLEAAGGTKSRSTSVKPKP
;
A
#
# COMPACT_ATOMS: atom_id res chain seq x y z
N MET A 1 17.89 89.35 -5.62
CA MET A 1 18.56 88.53 -4.59
C MET A 1 18.46 87.08 -5.05
N SER A 2 19.39 86.63 -5.92
CA SER A 2 20.60 85.83 -5.59
C SER A 2 20.25 84.45 -5.01
N SER A 3 20.25 83.39 -5.81
CA SER A 3 21.38 82.49 -6.17
C SER A 3 21.65 81.35 -5.17
N SER A 4 21.59 80.13 -5.68
CA SER A 4 22.44 78.95 -5.42
C SER A 4 23.33 78.87 -4.16
N ALA A 5 23.34 77.70 -3.49
CA ALA A 5 24.51 76.83 -3.24
C ALA A 5 24.26 75.88 -2.02
N VAL A 6 24.44 74.55 -2.16
CA VAL A 6 25.59 73.70 -1.74
C VAL A 6 25.67 73.38 -0.22
N ARG A 7 25.88 72.08 0.10
CA ARG A 7 26.00 71.44 1.44
C ARG A 7 27.22 71.93 2.25
N PRO A 8 27.35 71.61 3.56
CA PRO A 8 28.09 70.39 3.96
C PRO A 8 27.62 69.70 5.27
N TRP A 9 28.14 68.48 5.51
CA TRP A 9 28.11 67.75 6.79
C TRP A 9 29.04 68.39 7.84
N PRO A 10 28.79 68.13 9.14
CA PRO A 10 29.75 67.39 9.99
C PRO A 10 28.98 66.42 10.94
N ASP A 11 29.50 65.50 11.72
CA ASP A 11 30.78 64.84 11.96
C ASP A 11 30.44 63.61 12.82
N SER A 12 31.16 62.51 12.64
CA SER A 12 31.22 61.39 13.58
C SER A 12 32.34 61.60 14.63
N PRO A 13 32.20 61.07 15.86
CA PRO A 13 33.34 60.57 16.63
C PRO A 13 33.15 59.07 16.90
N LYS A 14 34.03 58.20 16.39
CA LYS A 14 35.36 57.74 16.89
C LYS A 14 35.30 56.60 17.92
N LEU A 15 36.19 55.64 17.69
CA LEU A 15 36.32 54.28 18.21
C LEU A 15 37.32 54.13 19.39
N PHE A 16 37.05 53.09 20.23
CA PHE A 16 37.96 52.17 20.98
C PHE A 16 38.92 52.71 22.08
N PRO A 17 39.57 51.87 22.97
CA PRO A 17 39.65 50.39 23.07
C PRO A 17 39.52 49.78 24.50
N GLY A 18 39.58 48.44 24.62
CA GLY A 18 39.83 47.74 25.89
C GLY A 18 39.73 46.21 25.84
N ILE A 19 40.86 45.54 25.60
CA ILE A 19 41.05 44.07 25.53
C ILE A 19 41.35 43.53 26.94
N HIS A 20 40.79 42.37 27.31
CA HIS A 20 41.49 41.40 28.15
C HIS A 20 41.27 39.98 27.62
N LEU A 21 42.33 39.42 27.05
CA LEU A 21 42.51 37.99 26.78
C LEU A 21 42.83 37.28 28.09
N PHE A 22 42.14 36.17 28.37
CA PHE A 22 42.73 35.04 29.09
C PHE A 22 42.37 33.75 28.35
N TYR A 23 43.38 32.94 28.07
CA TYR A 23 43.31 31.70 27.31
C TYR A 23 43.72 30.51 28.20
N PHE A 24 42.99 29.39 28.05
CA PHE A 24 43.24 27.97 28.38
C PHE A 24 42.75 27.36 29.73
N PRO A 25 42.44 26.03 29.80
CA PRO A 25 42.21 25.02 28.75
C PRO A 25 40.97 24.08 28.92
N MET A 26 40.69 23.30 27.86
CA MET A 26 40.10 21.94 27.74
C MET A 26 39.16 21.32 28.81
N ASN A 27 38.12 20.66 28.26
CA ASN A 27 37.38 19.48 28.75
C ASN A 27 36.37 19.65 29.90
N LEU A 28 35.07 19.68 29.55
CA LEU A 28 34.09 18.73 30.10
C LEU A 28 32.81 18.68 29.25
N MET A 29 32.73 17.66 28.40
CA MET A 29 31.56 16.81 28.16
C MET A 29 30.17 17.39 28.54
N LYS A 30 29.45 17.93 27.54
CA LYS A 30 27.97 17.99 27.57
C LYS A 30 27.43 17.43 26.26
N THR A 31 26.93 16.21 26.36
CA THR A 31 26.13 15.52 25.36
C THR A 31 24.93 16.38 24.98
N ILE A 32 24.97 17.05 23.83
CA ILE A 32 23.78 17.61 23.19
C ILE A 32 23.24 16.52 22.30
N LEU A 33 22.23 15.80 22.80
CA LEU A 33 21.41 14.89 22.01
C LEU A 33 20.56 15.77 21.07
N ILE A 34 21.02 15.93 19.83
CA ILE A 34 20.23 16.58 18.78
C ILE A 34 19.12 15.60 18.38
N PHE A 35 17.95 15.73 18.99
CA PHE A 35 16.72 15.21 18.41
C PHE A 35 16.36 16.11 17.22
N LEU A 36 16.82 15.74 16.03
CA LEU A 36 16.22 16.21 14.78
C LEU A 36 14.82 15.60 14.68
N LEU A 37 13.84 16.23 15.33
CA LEU A 37 12.44 16.08 14.94
C LEU A 37 12.31 16.72 13.57
N SER A 38 12.52 15.92 12.53
CA SER A 38 12.06 16.24 11.17
C SER A 38 10.54 16.28 11.21
N ILE A 39 9.98 17.44 11.54
CA ILE A 39 8.54 17.71 11.44
C ILE A 39 8.23 17.69 9.94
N PRO A 40 7.44 16.73 9.43
CA PRO A 40 7.00 16.78 8.06
C PRO A 40 6.15 18.05 7.88
N LEU A 41 6.50 18.86 6.87
CA LEU A 41 5.68 20.01 6.51
C LEU A 41 4.36 19.50 5.91
N PHE A 42 3.27 20.26 6.10
CA PHE A 42 1.96 20.00 5.49
C PHE A 42 1.75 20.90 4.27
N ALA A 43 1.08 20.39 3.24
CA ALA A 43 0.74 21.18 2.06
C ALA A 43 -0.54 21.99 2.33
N GLN A 44 -0.54 23.28 1.99
CA GLN A 44 -1.71 24.14 2.17
C GLN A 44 -2.78 23.79 1.11
N HIS A 45 -4.05 23.68 1.53
CA HIS A 45 -5.15 23.25 0.65
C HIS A 45 -5.62 24.39 -0.27
N PRO A 46 -6.07 24.07 -1.49
CA PRO A 46 -6.82 25.00 -2.33
C PRO A 46 -8.18 25.32 -1.68
N ASN A 47 -8.65 26.56 -1.83
CA ASN A 47 -9.91 27.05 -1.21
C ASN A 47 -11.19 26.34 -1.70
N HIS A 48 -11.10 25.53 -2.77
CA HIS A 48 -12.19 24.72 -3.32
C HIS A 48 -11.63 23.37 -3.77
N ALA A 49 -12.46 22.33 -3.77
CA ALA A 49 -12.08 21.06 -4.39
C ALA A 49 -11.81 21.31 -5.88
N ILE A 50 -10.56 21.09 -6.32
CA ILE A 50 -10.05 21.55 -7.60
C ILE A 50 -10.86 21.02 -8.81
N GLY A 51 -11.63 19.93 -8.64
CA GLY A 51 -12.37 19.32 -9.74
C GLY A 51 -13.87 19.65 -9.87
N GLU A 52 -14.39 20.75 -9.30
CA GLU A 52 -15.82 21.13 -9.45
C GLU A 52 -16.33 21.20 -10.91
N SER A 53 -15.44 21.23 -11.91
CA SER A 53 -15.78 21.31 -13.33
C SER A 53 -15.62 20.00 -14.14
N PHE A 54 -15.32 18.86 -13.51
CA PHE A 54 -14.94 17.65 -14.26
C PHE A 54 -15.95 16.51 -14.15
N LEU A 55 -16.57 16.25 -15.31
CA LEU A 55 -17.30 15.05 -15.72
C LEU A 55 -18.70 14.83 -15.11
N LYS A 56 -19.60 14.30 -15.97
CA LYS A 56 -21.00 13.97 -15.68
C LYS A 56 -21.08 12.89 -14.60
N ILE A 57 -21.06 13.30 -13.34
CA ILE A 57 -21.45 12.42 -12.25
C ILE A 57 -22.96 12.22 -12.37
N SER A 58 -23.38 10.96 -12.44
CA SER A 58 -24.76 10.59 -12.18
C SER A 58 -25.16 11.17 -10.83
N LYS A 59 -26.01 12.21 -10.80
CA LYS A 59 -26.69 12.62 -9.57
C LYS A 59 -27.28 11.35 -8.93
N ARG A 60 -27.17 11.24 -7.60
CA ARG A 60 -27.75 10.28 -6.62
C ARG A 60 -28.76 9.21 -7.09
N ALA A 61 -29.56 9.48 -8.11
CA ALA A 61 -30.61 8.64 -8.68
C ALA A 61 -30.13 7.40 -9.47
N ASN A 62 -28.84 7.31 -9.90
CA ASN A 62 -28.37 6.19 -10.75
C ASN A 62 -27.12 5.47 -10.20
N LEU A 63 -26.99 5.29 -8.88
CA LEU A 63 -25.97 4.37 -8.35
C LEU A 63 -26.46 2.93 -8.53
N PRO A 64 -25.59 1.97 -8.90
CA PRO A 64 -26.01 0.58 -9.04
C PRO A 64 -26.49 0.02 -7.70
N ASP A 65 -27.52 -0.84 -7.78
CA ASP A 65 -27.96 -1.64 -6.64
C ASP A 65 -26.81 -2.53 -6.16
N ALA A 66 -26.71 -2.70 -4.85
CA ALA A 66 -25.71 -3.58 -4.28
C ALA A 66 -26.08 -5.04 -4.60
N THR A 67 -25.20 -5.76 -5.29
CA THR A 67 -25.33 -7.21 -5.50
C THR A 67 -24.61 -8.01 -4.41
N ILE A 68 -23.77 -7.34 -3.61
CA ILE A 68 -23.05 -7.90 -2.46
C ILE A 68 -23.62 -7.31 -1.17
N SER A 69 -23.95 -8.17 -0.21
CA SER A 69 -24.41 -7.74 1.11
C SER A 69 -23.29 -7.06 1.89
N GLY A 70 -23.56 -5.89 2.48
CA GLY A 70 -22.63 -5.25 3.41
C GLY A 70 -22.64 -5.86 4.82
N SER A 71 -23.49 -6.86 5.08
CA SER A 71 -23.55 -7.52 6.38
C SER A 71 -22.20 -8.15 6.75
N GLY A 72 -21.72 -7.88 7.96
CA GLY A 72 -20.41 -8.36 8.42
C GLY A 72 -19.22 -7.56 7.89
N ILE A 73 -19.44 -6.56 7.02
CA ILE A 73 -18.40 -5.65 6.55
C ILE A 73 -18.25 -4.49 7.53
N ARG A 74 -16.99 -4.14 7.82
CA ARG A 74 -16.63 -3.03 8.71
C ARG A 74 -15.92 -1.92 7.95
N ALA A 75 -16.35 -0.68 8.14
CA ALA A 75 -15.73 0.51 7.57
C ALA A 75 -15.23 1.45 8.67
N VAL A 76 -14.02 1.98 8.49
CA VAL A 76 -13.42 2.99 9.37
C VAL A 76 -13.20 4.25 8.56
N LEU A 77 -13.85 5.34 8.97
CA LEU A 77 -13.85 6.62 8.28
C LEU A 77 -13.05 7.65 9.08
N LEU A 78 -12.05 8.25 8.45
CA LEU A 78 -11.04 9.10 9.08
C LEU A 78 -11.06 10.49 8.46
N VAL A 79 -11.07 11.54 9.31
CA VAL A 79 -10.83 12.92 8.86
C VAL A 79 -9.75 13.57 9.73
N GLY A 80 -8.65 13.97 9.10
CA GLY A 80 -7.64 14.86 9.69
C GLY A 80 -8.03 16.32 9.54
N ASP A 81 -7.54 17.21 10.42
CA ASP A 81 -7.73 18.65 10.22
C ASP A 81 -6.89 19.15 9.04
N VAL A 82 -7.43 20.14 8.33
CA VAL A 82 -6.78 20.73 7.15
C VAL A 82 -6.50 22.22 7.30
N ASP A 83 -7.44 22.94 7.90
CA ASP A 83 -7.38 24.36 8.24
C ASP A 83 -7.76 24.59 9.71
N GLY A 84 -7.41 23.62 10.57
CA GLY A 84 -7.78 23.55 11.99
C GLY A 84 -9.11 22.84 12.23
N ASP A 85 -9.38 22.46 13.48
CA ASP A 85 -10.52 21.57 13.83
C ASP A 85 -11.88 22.14 13.44
N ASN A 86 -12.03 23.47 13.46
CA ASN A 86 -13.26 24.18 13.10
C ASN A 86 -13.14 24.95 11.77
N GLY A 87 -12.08 24.72 11.01
CA GLY A 87 -11.87 25.33 9.71
C GLY A 87 -12.90 24.84 8.69
N GLN A 88 -13.19 25.67 7.67
CA GLN A 88 -14.22 25.36 6.68
C GLN A 88 -13.86 24.11 5.87
N GLY A 89 -12.58 23.93 5.54
CA GLY A 89 -12.09 22.74 4.85
C GLY A 89 -12.29 21.48 5.69
N THR A 90 -11.91 21.52 6.97
CA THR A 90 -12.07 20.39 7.90
C THR A 90 -13.54 20.03 8.05
N LEU A 91 -14.42 21.01 8.30
CA LEU A 91 -15.86 20.80 8.43
C LEU A 91 -16.48 20.27 7.13
N GLY A 92 -15.98 20.71 5.97
CA GLY A 92 -16.37 20.20 4.65
C GLY A 92 -16.04 18.71 4.48
N TYR A 93 -14.83 18.29 4.83
CA TYR A 93 -14.44 16.88 4.80
C TYR A 93 -15.24 16.03 5.78
N ILE A 94 -15.48 16.52 7.00
CA ILE A 94 -16.33 15.84 7.99
C ILE A 94 -17.74 15.64 7.42
N LYS A 95 -18.34 16.68 6.86
CA LYS A 95 -19.69 16.57 6.28
C LYS A 95 -19.73 15.56 5.13
N ASN A 96 -18.75 15.60 4.23
CA ASN A 96 -18.68 14.65 3.11
C ASN A 96 -18.53 13.21 3.61
N MET A 97 -17.70 12.98 4.63
CA MET A 97 -17.48 11.67 5.23
C MET A 97 -18.72 11.15 5.97
N GLN A 98 -19.44 12.03 6.68
CA GLN A 98 -20.74 11.70 7.29
C GLN A 98 -21.80 11.31 6.25
N ASP A 99 -21.83 11.98 5.09
CA ASP A 99 -22.74 11.64 4.01
C ASP A 99 -22.39 10.27 3.39
N LEU A 100 -21.10 9.93 3.28
CA LEU A 100 -20.64 8.58 2.91
C LEU A 100 -21.01 7.53 3.98
N ALA A 101 -20.85 7.85 5.26
CA ALA A 101 -21.20 6.97 6.36
C ALA A 101 -22.69 6.58 6.34
N LYS A 102 -23.58 7.53 6.00
CA LYS A 102 -25.01 7.25 5.82
C LYS A 102 -25.24 6.22 4.70
N ILE A 103 -24.58 6.37 3.56
CA ILE A 103 -24.70 5.45 2.41
C ILE A 103 -24.22 4.05 2.80
N LEU A 104 -23.06 3.95 3.46
CA LEU A 104 -22.52 2.67 3.93
C LEU A 104 -23.50 1.97 4.89
N ARG A 105 -24.09 2.71 5.84
CA ARG A 105 -25.10 2.18 6.76
C ARG A 105 -26.36 1.70 6.05
N THR A 106 -26.84 2.40 5.02
CA THR A 106 -27.98 1.91 4.21
C THR A 106 -27.69 0.60 3.47
N ARG A 107 -26.41 0.26 3.29
CA ARG A 107 -25.95 -1.02 2.70
C ARG A 107 -25.63 -2.08 3.76
N ASN A 108 -26.06 -1.88 5.02
CA ASN A 108 -25.85 -2.78 6.16
C ASN A 108 -24.38 -2.96 6.59
N ILE A 109 -23.53 -1.97 6.29
CA ILE A 109 -22.11 -1.95 6.68
C ILE A 109 -21.98 -1.33 8.07
N GLN A 110 -21.18 -1.94 8.94
CA GLN A 110 -20.85 -1.37 10.24
C GLN A 110 -19.81 -0.24 10.06
N VAL A 111 -20.16 0.98 10.47
CA VAL A 111 -19.31 2.17 10.28
C VAL A 111 -18.83 2.72 11.62
N THR A 112 -17.51 2.91 11.74
CA THR A 112 -16.86 3.64 12.84
C THR A 112 -16.21 4.91 12.29
N GLU A 113 -16.45 6.05 12.93
CA GLU A 113 -16.03 7.37 12.45
C GLU A 113 -15.05 8.03 13.43
N TYR A 114 -13.96 8.59 12.91
CA TYR A 114 -12.93 9.30 13.66
C TYR A 114 -12.59 10.61 12.96
N TYR A 115 -13.06 11.72 13.51
CA TYR A 115 -12.93 13.05 12.91
C TYR A 115 -12.18 13.98 13.84
N SER A 116 -11.32 14.85 13.29
CA SER A 116 -10.61 15.85 14.08
C SER A 116 -11.58 16.68 14.94
N PRO A 117 -11.26 16.95 16.22
CA PRO A 117 -10.03 16.58 16.94
C PRO A 117 -10.04 15.15 17.52
N ASN A 118 -11.14 14.41 17.40
CA ASN A 118 -11.37 13.10 18.01
C ASN A 118 -10.95 11.94 17.09
N ASN A 119 -9.70 11.98 16.61
CA ASN A 119 -9.14 10.99 15.69
C ASN A 119 -7.83 10.36 16.22
N SER A 120 -7.85 9.91 17.47
CA SER A 120 -6.69 9.27 18.11
C SER A 120 -6.22 8.03 17.35
N TRP A 121 -4.93 7.98 17.04
CA TRP A 121 -4.32 6.85 16.34
C TRP A 121 -4.53 5.51 17.05
N GLU A 122 -4.48 5.47 18.38
CA GLU A 122 -4.62 4.21 19.12
C GLU A 122 -6.01 3.60 18.95
N GLN A 123 -7.04 4.44 18.94
CA GLN A 123 -8.42 3.99 18.69
C GLN A 123 -8.62 3.60 17.22
N ILE A 124 -8.07 4.39 16.29
CA ILE A 124 -8.12 4.11 14.85
C ILE A 124 -7.46 2.78 14.52
N LYS A 125 -6.23 2.58 15.00
CA LYS A 125 -5.45 1.35 14.84
C LYS A 125 -6.24 0.13 15.30
N GLY A 126 -6.88 0.20 16.47
CA GLY A 126 -7.74 -0.86 16.99
C GLY A 126 -8.94 -1.15 16.08
N SER A 127 -9.60 -0.09 15.60
CA SER A 127 -10.79 -0.21 14.74
C SER A 127 -10.49 -0.73 13.33
N ILE A 128 -9.29 -0.47 12.81
CA ILE A 128 -8.84 -0.99 11.51
C ILE A 128 -8.52 -2.49 11.57
N GLN A 129 -8.26 -3.07 12.75
CA GLN A 129 -8.01 -4.51 12.86
C GLN A 129 -9.24 -5.30 12.37
N GLY A 130 -9.07 -6.03 11.27
CA GLY A 130 -10.15 -6.77 10.60
C GLY A 130 -11.20 -5.87 9.94
N ALA A 131 -10.90 -4.62 9.61
CA ALA A 131 -11.80 -3.75 8.85
C ALA A 131 -11.75 -4.04 7.34
N ASN A 132 -12.93 -3.95 6.72
CA ASN A 132 -13.29 -3.96 5.30
C ASN A 132 -12.69 -2.85 4.46
N LEU A 133 -12.97 -1.65 4.97
CA LEU A 133 -12.83 -0.40 4.25
C LEU A 133 -12.19 0.62 5.19
N VAL A 134 -11.17 1.31 4.72
CA VAL A 134 -10.61 2.47 5.41
C VAL A 134 -10.71 3.66 4.48
N LEU A 135 -11.42 4.70 4.89
CA LEU A 135 -11.56 5.93 4.12
C LEU A 135 -10.84 7.05 4.87
N TYR A 136 -10.05 7.84 4.17
CA TYR A 136 -9.34 8.98 4.75
C TYR A 136 -9.53 10.24 3.92
N ALA A 137 -9.86 11.34 4.58
CA ALA A 137 -9.79 12.68 4.03
C ALA A 137 -8.94 13.59 4.94
N GLY A 138 -8.12 14.45 4.37
CA GLY A 138 -7.24 15.34 5.12
C GLY A 138 -5.97 15.70 4.35
N HIS A 139 -4.94 16.11 5.10
CA HIS A 139 -3.64 16.43 4.53
C HIS A 139 -2.94 15.20 3.93
N GLY A 140 -2.37 15.39 2.75
CA GLY A 140 -1.35 14.50 2.23
C GLY A 140 0.00 14.78 2.91
N ILE A 141 0.83 13.75 3.07
CA ILE A 141 2.15 13.88 3.69
C ILE A 141 3.23 13.81 2.62
N GLY A 142 4.14 14.79 2.63
CA GLY A 142 5.28 14.88 1.72
C GLY A 142 6.46 15.66 2.31
N SER A 143 7.67 15.37 1.85
CA SER A 143 8.93 15.95 2.35
C SER A 143 9.38 17.26 1.69
N ASN A 144 8.99 17.53 0.44
CA ASN A 144 9.45 18.69 -0.33
C ASN A 144 8.26 19.51 -0.86
N LEU A 145 7.79 20.46 -0.06
CA LEU A 145 6.53 21.16 -0.32
C LEU A 145 6.67 22.54 -0.94
N THR A 146 7.86 23.14 -0.84
CA THR A 146 8.03 24.58 -1.11
C THR A 146 8.96 24.86 -2.29
N GLN A 147 9.64 23.86 -2.84
CA GLN A 147 10.66 24.07 -3.86
C GLN A 147 10.57 23.07 -5.02
N THR A 148 10.52 23.61 -6.24
CA THR A 148 10.71 22.86 -7.50
C THR A 148 12.07 22.17 -7.49
N PRO A 149 12.20 20.90 -7.96
CA PRO A 149 11.27 20.14 -8.80
C PRO A 149 10.17 19.34 -8.06
N TYR A 150 9.94 19.60 -6.76
CA TYR A 150 8.95 18.88 -5.95
C TYR A 150 9.18 17.36 -5.85
N HIS A 151 10.39 16.87 -6.14
CA HIS A 151 10.71 15.46 -5.94
C HIS A 151 10.61 15.10 -4.45
N GLN A 152 9.81 14.09 -4.14
CA GLN A 152 9.59 13.68 -2.76
C GLN A 152 10.61 12.61 -2.34
N LYS A 153 11.29 12.84 -1.22
CA LYS A 153 12.07 11.78 -0.54
C LYS A 153 11.18 10.83 0.25
N TYR A 154 10.06 11.37 0.74
CA TYR A 154 9.08 10.64 1.52
C TYR A 154 7.68 11.19 1.20
N VAL A 155 6.74 10.27 1.00
CA VAL A 155 5.29 10.50 1.09
C VAL A 155 4.66 9.31 1.79
N GLY A 156 3.49 9.52 2.40
CA GLY A 156 2.68 8.43 2.91
C GLY A 156 2.28 8.54 4.38
N GLY A 157 1.30 7.71 4.75
CA GLY A 157 0.70 7.66 6.08
C GLY A 157 -0.56 8.50 6.21
N PHE A 158 -0.88 8.88 7.46
CA PHE A 158 -2.05 9.69 7.80
C PHE A 158 -1.64 10.92 8.62
N ALA A 159 -2.20 12.08 8.27
CA ALA A 159 -2.17 13.26 9.12
C ALA A 159 -3.41 13.28 10.03
N LEU A 160 -3.21 13.09 11.33
CA LEU A 160 -4.24 13.08 12.36
C LEU A 160 -3.97 14.17 13.39
N LYS A 161 -4.94 14.43 14.28
CA LYS A 161 -4.78 15.47 15.30
C LYS A 161 -3.60 15.15 16.21
N GLY A 162 -2.59 16.03 16.16
CA GLY A 162 -1.40 15.90 17.00
C GLY A 162 -0.53 14.68 16.70
N LYS A 163 -0.76 13.96 15.61
CA LYS A 163 0.06 12.81 15.23
C LYS A 163 0.15 12.63 13.72
N PHE A 164 1.38 12.45 13.26
CA PHE A 164 1.69 11.85 11.97
C PHE A 164 1.81 10.34 12.15
N VAL A 165 0.99 9.61 11.41
CA VAL A 165 1.13 8.16 11.29
C VAL A 165 2.10 7.92 10.13
N SER A 166 3.25 7.32 10.42
CA SER A 166 4.29 7.04 9.43
C SER A 166 3.96 5.82 8.57
N ASN A 167 4.69 5.65 7.47
CA ASN A 167 4.64 4.41 6.68
C ASN A 167 5.01 3.17 7.52
N GLU A 168 5.93 3.31 8.47
CA GLU A 168 6.31 2.24 9.39
C GLU A 168 5.18 1.89 10.37
N ASP A 169 4.47 2.91 10.90
CA ASP A 169 3.29 2.68 11.72
C ASP A 169 2.21 1.91 10.93
N VAL A 170 1.98 2.28 9.67
CA VAL A 170 1.01 1.59 8.79
C VAL A 170 1.43 0.14 8.56
N GLU A 171 2.66 -0.09 8.08
CA GLU A 171 3.18 -1.41 7.70
C GLU A 171 3.22 -2.38 8.89
N ASN A 172 3.64 -1.91 10.07
CA ASN A 172 3.91 -2.78 11.21
C ASN A 172 2.71 -2.99 12.13
N THR A 173 1.68 -2.13 12.07
CA THR A 173 0.60 -2.15 13.07
C THR A 173 -0.80 -2.40 12.53
N LEU A 174 -1.06 -2.14 11.24
CA LEU A 174 -2.37 -2.39 10.65
C LEU A 174 -2.47 -3.84 10.17
N LYS A 175 -3.62 -4.46 10.44
CA LYS A 175 -4.00 -5.79 9.92
C LYS A 175 -5.47 -5.76 9.52
N PRO A 176 -5.79 -5.27 8.31
CA PRO A 176 -7.16 -5.18 7.86
C PRO A 176 -7.71 -6.58 7.53
N ALA A 177 -9.01 -6.69 7.22
CA ALA A 177 -9.57 -7.96 6.80
C ALA A 177 -9.04 -8.39 5.41
N PRO A 178 -9.05 -9.69 5.08
CA PRO A 178 -8.79 -10.13 3.71
C PRO A 178 -9.69 -9.41 2.71
N GLY A 179 -9.11 -8.95 1.60
CA GLY A 179 -9.84 -8.20 0.57
C GLY A 179 -10.11 -6.74 0.94
N ALA A 180 -9.55 -6.24 2.04
CA ALA A 180 -9.78 -4.86 2.45
C ALA A 180 -9.16 -3.86 1.48
N ILE A 181 -9.77 -2.68 1.44
CA ILE A 181 -9.25 -1.55 0.67
C ILE A 181 -9.08 -0.29 1.54
N VAL A 182 -8.15 0.56 1.12
CA VAL A 182 -8.00 1.92 1.63
C VAL A 182 -8.32 2.93 0.51
N LEU A 183 -9.08 3.97 0.83
CA LEU A 183 -9.50 5.01 -0.10
C LEU A 183 -9.15 6.40 0.46
N PHE A 184 -8.27 7.11 -0.24
CA PHE A 184 -7.86 8.48 0.05
C PHE A 184 -8.70 9.48 -0.75
N LEU A 185 -9.22 10.50 -0.08
CA LEU A 185 -10.12 11.51 -0.62
C LEU A 185 -9.50 12.90 -0.43
N GLY A 186 -9.06 13.53 -1.53
CA GLY A 186 -8.57 14.91 -1.55
C GLY A 186 -7.21 15.14 -0.88
N ALA A 187 -6.50 14.09 -0.48
CA ALA A 187 -5.18 14.19 0.13
C ALA A 187 -4.09 14.37 -0.94
N CYS A 188 -3.19 15.35 -0.76
CA CYS A 188 -2.06 15.57 -1.67
C CYS A 188 -1.16 14.32 -1.79
N PHE A 189 -0.44 14.20 -2.91
CA PHE A 189 0.50 13.12 -3.25
C PHE A 189 -0.11 11.74 -3.48
N THR A 190 -1.26 11.44 -2.86
CA THR A 190 -1.89 10.11 -2.90
C THR A 190 -2.19 9.61 -4.31
N ALA A 191 -2.67 10.49 -5.19
CA ALA A 191 -2.91 10.21 -6.60
C ALA A 191 -1.80 10.71 -7.54
N GLY A 192 -0.69 11.23 -7.00
CA GLY A 192 0.41 11.85 -7.74
C GLY A 192 0.59 13.32 -7.41
N ASN A 193 -0.37 14.18 -7.75
CA ASN A 193 -0.22 15.63 -7.59
C ASN A 193 -0.33 16.16 -6.15
N MET A 194 0.24 17.35 -5.93
CA MET A 194 -0.11 18.29 -4.87
C MET A 194 -0.60 19.61 -5.47
N ALA A 195 -1.31 20.42 -4.67
CA ALA A 195 -2.10 21.55 -5.20
C ALA A 195 -1.28 22.53 -6.04
N TYR A 196 0.02 22.63 -5.79
CA TYR A 196 0.91 23.60 -6.44
C TYR A 196 1.74 23.04 -7.59
N ASP A 197 1.68 21.73 -7.88
CA ASP A 197 2.55 21.09 -8.89
C ASP A 197 1.79 20.49 -10.10
N MET A 198 0.53 20.89 -10.27
CA MET A 198 -0.24 20.62 -11.48
C MET A 198 0.44 21.23 -12.70
N GLY A 199 0.65 20.42 -13.74
CA GLY A 199 1.42 20.78 -14.93
C GLY A 199 2.93 20.86 -14.73
N VAL A 200 3.45 20.49 -13.55
CA VAL A 200 4.88 20.52 -13.22
C VAL A 200 5.47 19.12 -13.14
N ILE A 201 4.84 18.21 -12.40
CA ILE A 201 5.35 16.83 -12.27
C ILE A 201 5.08 16.01 -13.53
N ASP A 202 5.97 15.06 -13.79
CA ASP A 202 5.82 14.11 -14.89
C ASP A 202 5.24 12.76 -14.42
N ALA A 203 5.16 11.81 -15.35
CA ALA A 203 4.67 10.47 -15.08
C ALA A 203 5.59 9.65 -14.17
N GLU A 204 6.90 9.93 -14.17
CA GLU A 204 7.87 9.20 -13.36
C GLU A 204 7.77 9.58 -11.89
N GLU A 205 7.72 10.88 -11.58
CA GLU A 205 7.47 11.36 -10.22
C GLU A 205 6.07 10.95 -9.73
N THR A 206 5.07 10.98 -10.60
CA THR A 206 3.72 10.49 -10.28
C THR A 206 3.73 9.02 -9.86
N LYS A 207 4.34 8.16 -10.69
CA LYS A 207 4.51 6.73 -10.38
C LYS A 207 5.26 6.53 -9.07
N HIS A 208 6.33 7.30 -8.85
CA HIS A 208 7.13 7.21 -7.64
C HIS A 208 6.33 7.55 -6.38
N ARG A 209 5.58 8.66 -6.40
CA ARG A 209 4.74 9.10 -5.28
C ARG A 209 3.63 8.12 -4.96
N ILE A 210 2.88 7.67 -5.97
CA ILE A 210 1.81 6.69 -5.78
C ILE A 210 2.40 5.42 -5.16
N SER A 211 3.48 4.88 -5.73
CA SER A 211 4.15 3.69 -5.22
C SER A 211 4.61 3.83 -3.77
N MET A 212 5.19 4.98 -3.40
CA MET A 212 5.61 5.24 -2.01
C MET A 212 4.42 5.32 -1.05
N TYR A 213 3.30 5.90 -1.48
CA TYR A 213 2.11 6.05 -0.65
C TYR A 213 1.36 4.73 -0.48
N SER A 214 1.22 3.94 -1.55
CA SER A 214 0.43 2.69 -1.55
C SER A 214 1.18 1.51 -0.93
N ALA A 215 2.50 1.41 -1.13
CA ALA A 215 3.27 0.23 -0.71
C ALA A 215 3.08 -0.17 0.78
N PRO A 216 3.10 0.76 1.76
CA PRO A 216 2.91 0.41 3.16
C PRO A 216 1.54 -0.22 3.45
N PHE A 217 0.49 0.23 2.75
CA PHE A 217 -0.86 -0.35 2.88
C PHE A 217 -0.93 -1.75 2.27
N LEU A 218 -0.34 -1.94 1.09
CA LEU A 218 -0.30 -3.26 0.45
C LEU A 218 0.44 -4.28 1.32
N LYS A 219 1.58 -3.88 1.90
CA LYS A 219 2.33 -4.71 2.85
C LYS A 219 1.58 -4.98 4.15
N ALA A 220 0.79 -4.02 4.63
CA ALA A 220 -0.09 -4.21 5.80
C ALA A 220 -1.25 -5.19 5.51
N GLY A 221 -1.49 -5.57 4.25
CA GLY A 221 -2.47 -6.58 3.85
C GLY A 221 -3.72 -6.03 3.14
N PHE A 222 -3.76 -4.73 2.83
CA PHE A 222 -4.79 -4.21 1.94
C PHE A 222 -4.62 -4.78 0.54
N GLN A 223 -5.72 -5.19 -0.11
CA GLN A 223 -5.69 -5.68 -1.48
C GLN A 223 -5.97 -4.59 -2.52
N GLY A 224 -6.45 -3.43 -2.09
CA GLY A 224 -6.66 -2.27 -2.94
C GLY A 224 -6.35 -0.96 -2.21
N TYR A 225 -5.65 -0.09 -2.90
CA TYR A 225 -5.43 1.31 -2.55
C TYR A 225 -6.09 2.14 -3.65
N TYR A 226 -6.96 3.06 -3.27
CA TYR A 226 -7.52 4.06 -4.16
C TYR A 226 -7.18 5.44 -3.64
N ALA A 227 -6.90 6.37 -4.55
CA ALA A 227 -6.73 7.77 -4.22
C ALA A 227 -7.42 8.62 -5.26
N THR A 228 -8.26 9.56 -4.83
CA THR A 228 -8.97 10.49 -5.71
C THR A 228 -8.90 11.91 -5.16
N TRP A 229 -8.63 12.87 -6.03
CA TRP A 229 -8.79 14.31 -5.76
C TRP A 229 -10.19 14.84 -6.07
N ALA A 230 -11.04 13.97 -6.59
CA ALA A 230 -12.44 14.21 -6.85
C ALA A 230 -13.26 13.53 -5.73
N PRO A 231 -13.40 14.12 -4.53
CA PRO A 231 -14.01 13.45 -3.37
C PRO A 231 -15.47 13.01 -3.61
N TRP A 232 -16.18 13.60 -4.57
CA TRP A 232 -17.52 13.16 -4.98
C TRP A 232 -17.53 11.78 -5.65
N THR A 233 -16.43 11.32 -6.25
CA THR A 233 -16.37 9.98 -6.87
C THR A 233 -16.38 8.87 -5.81
N ALA A 234 -16.12 9.20 -4.54
CA ALA A 234 -16.16 8.25 -3.43
C ALA A 234 -17.50 7.48 -3.37
N GLN A 235 -18.62 8.17 -3.60
CA GLN A 235 -19.93 7.52 -3.59
C GLN A 235 -20.05 6.47 -4.71
N SER A 236 -19.60 6.80 -5.92
CA SER A 236 -19.61 5.89 -7.07
C SER A 236 -18.66 4.72 -6.86
N ILE A 237 -17.43 4.98 -6.43
CA ILE A 237 -16.43 3.95 -6.14
C ILE A 237 -16.98 2.97 -5.10
N ILE A 238 -17.50 3.46 -3.98
CA ILE A 238 -18.12 2.62 -2.95
C ILE A 238 -19.32 1.86 -3.50
N ALA A 239 -20.19 2.50 -4.27
CA ALA A 239 -21.36 1.83 -4.81
C ALA A 239 -20.97 0.63 -5.70
N GLU A 240 -19.97 0.83 -6.56
CA GLU A 240 -19.44 -0.15 -7.50
C GLU A 240 -18.64 -1.27 -6.81
N LEU A 241 -17.94 -0.98 -5.70
CA LEU A 241 -17.23 -2.00 -4.92
C LEU A 241 -18.15 -3.08 -4.34
N PHE A 242 -19.43 -2.77 -4.13
CA PHE A 242 -20.44 -3.73 -3.64
C PHE A 242 -21.31 -4.28 -4.78
N THR A 243 -20.78 -4.27 -6.00
CA THR A 243 -21.29 -5.03 -7.15
C THR A 243 -20.40 -6.25 -7.40
N ASP A 244 -20.61 -6.99 -8.49
CA ASP A 244 -19.78 -8.12 -8.88
C ASP A 244 -18.43 -7.72 -9.51
N LYS A 245 -18.16 -6.41 -9.63
CA LYS A 245 -16.94 -5.86 -10.23
C LYS A 245 -15.70 -6.13 -9.40
N THR A 246 -14.59 -6.34 -10.12
CA THR A 246 -13.25 -6.35 -9.51
C THR A 246 -12.76 -4.94 -9.24
N PHE A 247 -11.75 -4.79 -8.39
CA PHE A 247 -11.16 -3.49 -8.07
C PHE A 247 -10.67 -2.73 -9.32
N GLY A 248 -10.01 -3.42 -10.25
CA GLY A 248 -9.61 -2.81 -11.51
C GLY A 248 -10.79 -2.33 -12.36
N SER A 249 -11.88 -3.10 -12.40
CA SER A 249 -13.11 -2.70 -13.10
C SER A 249 -13.80 -1.50 -12.46
N VAL A 250 -13.79 -1.42 -11.12
CA VAL A 250 -14.27 -0.23 -10.39
C VAL A 250 -13.45 1.01 -10.72
N TYR A 251 -12.12 0.90 -10.80
CA TYR A 251 -11.27 2.00 -11.23
C TYR A 251 -11.61 2.46 -12.65
N ASP A 252 -11.79 1.50 -13.57
CA ASP A 252 -12.09 1.76 -14.98
C ASP A 252 -13.42 2.51 -15.17
N THR A 253 -14.43 2.31 -14.30
CA THR A 253 -15.73 3.00 -14.43
C THR A 253 -15.66 4.50 -14.13
N GLN A 254 -14.59 4.95 -13.48
CA GLN A 254 -14.40 6.36 -13.10
C GLN A 254 -13.44 7.11 -14.04
N THR A 255 -12.98 6.48 -15.12
CA THR A 255 -11.92 7.04 -15.99
C THR A 255 -12.24 6.90 -17.47
N ASN A 256 -11.57 7.72 -18.27
CA ASN A 256 -11.41 7.45 -19.69
C ASN A 256 -10.19 6.54 -19.90
N LEU A 257 -10.38 5.33 -20.42
CA LEU A 257 -9.30 4.33 -20.52
C LEU A 257 -8.11 4.79 -21.37
N SER A 258 -8.29 5.72 -22.32
CA SER A 258 -7.18 6.30 -23.09
C SER A 258 -6.28 7.22 -22.27
N GLU A 259 -6.75 7.67 -21.11
CA GLU A 259 -6.05 8.56 -20.18
C GLU A 259 -5.44 7.79 -18.99
N VAL A 260 -5.60 6.47 -18.96
CA VAL A 260 -5.11 5.62 -17.87
C VAL A 260 -3.82 4.92 -18.28
N THR A 261 -2.82 5.01 -17.41
CA THR A 261 -1.64 4.15 -17.47
C THR A 261 -1.78 3.02 -16.47
N LYS A 262 -1.54 1.77 -16.92
CA LYS A 262 -1.55 0.57 -16.07
C LYS A 262 -0.20 -0.13 -16.16
N ILE A 263 0.45 -0.30 -15.01
CA ILE A 263 1.80 -0.90 -14.91
C ILE A 263 1.87 -1.88 -13.73
N ASP A 264 2.96 -2.65 -13.66
CA ASP A 264 3.32 -3.37 -12.44
C ASP A 264 3.65 -2.39 -11.32
N HIS A 265 3.27 -2.73 -10.09
CA HIS A 265 3.61 -1.91 -8.94
C HIS A 265 5.13 -1.94 -8.71
N PRO A 266 5.84 -0.80 -8.67
CA PRO A 266 7.31 -0.77 -8.67
C PRO A 266 7.96 -1.53 -7.51
N THR A 267 7.29 -1.60 -6.36
CA THR A 267 7.84 -2.20 -5.13
C THR A 267 6.98 -3.33 -4.56
N ASP A 268 5.90 -3.73 -5.24
CA ASP A 268 5.05 -4.85 -4.81
C ASP A 268 4.90 -5.82 -5.98
N SER A 269 5.59 -6.96 -5.90
CA SER A 269 5.69 -7.92 -7.01
C SER A 269 4.36 -8.55 -7.42
N ASN A 270 3.34 -8.49 -6.56
CA ASN A 270 2.00 -9.02 -6.83
C ASN A 270 0.97 -7.92 -7.14
N GLY A 271 1.36 -6.65 -6.97
CA GLY A 271 0.50 -5.49 -7.15
C GLY A 271 0.58 -4.92 -8.56
N LYS A 272 -0.51 -4.29 -8.99
CA LYS A 272 -0.51 -3.35 -10.12
C LYS A 272 -0.61 -1.93 -9.62
N LEU A 273 -0.24 -0.97 -10.46
CA LEU A 273 -0.39 0.47 -10.21
C LEU A 273 -1.03 1.11 -11.45
N PHE A 274 -2.18 1.73 -11.25
CA PHE A 274 -2.92 2.48 -12.26
C PHE A 274 -2.95 3.95 -11.88
N TYR A 275 -2.79 4.84 -12.86
CA TYR A 275 -2.98 6.26 -12.64
C TYR A 275 -3.59 6.93 -13.86
N HIS A 276 -4.44 7.92 -13.57
CA HIS A 276 -5.14 8.73 -14.55
C HIS A 276 -4.32 9.98 -14.88
N LYS A 277 -4.25 10.34 -16.16
CA LYS A 277 -3.58 11.53 -16.67
C LYS A 277 -4.60 12.41 -17.40
N GLY A 278 -5.24 13.29 -16.64
CA GLY A 278 -6.19 14.26 -17.14
C GLY A 278 -5.55 15.61 -17.51
N ARG A 279 -6.40 16.59 -17.78
CA ARG A 279 -6.01 17.99 -18.00
C ARG A 279 -6.94 18.92 -17.24
N MET A 280 -6.36 19.89 -16.54
CA MET A 280 -7.06 21.03 -16.00
C MET A 280 -6.56 22.29 -16.70
N GLU A 281 -7.46 22.96 -17.43
CA GLU A 281 -7.09 24.00 -18.39
C GLU A 281 -6.03 23.47 -19.38
N SER A 282 -4.82 24.05 -19.37
CA SER A 282 -3.68 23.62 -20.18
C SER A 282 -2.72 22.67 -19.44
N LYS A 283 -2.91 22.47 -18.13
CA LYS A 283 -1.99 21.73 -17.25
C LYS A 283 -2.34 20.25 -17.20
N VAL A 284 -1.31 19.40 -17.25
CA VAL A 284 -1.44 17.96 -17.01
C VAL A 284 -1.71 17.73 -15.52
N VAL A 285 -2.66 16.86 -15.20
CA VAL A 285 -3.04 16.51 -13.82
C VAL A 285 -3.17 15.00 -13.66
N PHE A 286 -2.71 14.50 -12.52
CA PHE A 286 -2.80 13.14 -12.02
C PHE A 286 -3.59 13.17 -10.71
N ASP A 287 -4.85 12.76 -10.80
CA ASP A 287 -5.88 13.00 -9.79
C ASP A 287 -6.62 11.73 -9.35
N TYR A 288 -6.37 10.60 -10.00
CA TYR A 288 -6.97 9.31 -9.64
C TYR A 288 -6.01 8.14 -9.82
N ALA A 289 -5.79 7.37 -8.75
CA ALA A 289 -4.87 6.25 -8.74
C ALA A 289 -5.47 5.00 -8.08
N PHE A 290 -5.01 3.85 -8.55
CA PHE A 290 -5.22 2.55 -7.92
C PHE A 290 -3.90 1.83 -7.74
N ALA A 291 -3.74 1.09 -6.64
CA ALA A 291 -2.67 0.12 -6.49
C ALA A 291 -3.15 -1.14 -5.76
N GLY A 292 -2.58 -2.29 -6.09
CA GLY A 292 -2.91 -3.59 -5.46
C GLY A 292 -3.38 -4.64 -6.47
N ASN A 293 -4.26 -5.54 -6.03
CA ASN A 293 -4.77 -6.63 -6.87
C ASN A 293 -6.02 -6.19 -7.65
N PRO A 294 -5.94 -5.93 -8.97
CA PRO A 294 -7.08 -5.45 -9.74
C PRO A 294 -8.15 -6.52 -9.96
N ASN A 295 -7.85 -7.79 -9.70
CA ASN A 295 -8.78 -8.92 -9.87
C ASN A 295 -9.49 -9.30 -8.55
N ALA A 296 -9.11 -8.67 -7.43
CA ALA A 296 -9.82 -8.82 -6.17
C ALA A 296 -11.16 -8.08 -6.21
N ARG A 297 -12.05 -8.43 -5.28
CA ARG A 297 -13.39 -7.84 -5.09
C ARG A 297 -13.74 -7.85 -3.61
N ILE A 298 -14.68 -6.99 -3.20
CA ILE A 298 -15.31 -7.15 -1.89
C ILE A 298 -16.08 -8.47 -1.91
N SER A 299 -16.02 -9.27 -0.85
CA SER A 299 -16.89 -10.43 -0.66
C SER A 299 -17.64 -10.29 0.66
N ASP A 300 -18.95 -10.53 0.62
CA ASP A 300 -19.88 -10.62 1.76
C ASP A 300 -19.53 -11.76 2.73
N LYS A 301 -18.83 -12.77 2.23
CA LYS A 301 -18.19 -13.77 3.08
C LYS A 301 -16.93 -13.16 3.65
N ALA A 302 -16.82 -13.15 4.97
CA ALA A 302 -15.53 -13.29 5.64
C ALA A 302 -14.87 -14.53 5.05
N SER A 303 -14.18 -14.37 3.93
CA SER A 303 -13.31 -15.36 3.36
C SER A 303 -12.13 -15.43 4.32
N HIS A 304 -12.27 -16.27 5.35
CA HIS A 304 -11.30 -17.35 5.46
C HIS A 304 -11.30 -18.01 4.10
N ASN A 305 -10.46 -17.50 3.20
CA ASN A 305 -10.02 -18.03 1.93
C ASN A 305 -9.18 -16.93 1.28
N ASN A 306 -7.87 -17.03 1.52
CA ASN A 306 -6.89 -16.81 0.46
C ASN A 306 -7.50 -17.25 -0.87
N ALA A 307 -7.22 -16.54 -1.96
CA ALA A 307 -7.50 -17.06 -3.30
C ALA A 307 -6.59 -18.28 -3.60
N GLN A 308 -6.86 -19.39 -2.92
CA GLN A 308 -6.94 -20.72 -3.48
C GLN A 308 -8.44 -21.00 -3.47
N THR A 309 -9.00 -21.35 -4.62
CA THR A 309 -10.29 -22.04 -4.65
C THR A 309 -10.24 -23.12 -3.57
N VAL A 310 -10.95 -22.97 -2.45
CA VAL A 310 -11.03 -24.06 -1.47
C VAL A 310 -11.88 -25.12 -2.12
N LEU A 311 -11.13 -26.03 -2.72
CA LEU A 311 -11.59 -27.29 -3.18
C LEU A 311 -12.25 -27.96 -1.98
N THR A 312 -13.40 -28.60 -2.21
CA THR A 312 -13.94 -29.53 -1.22
C THR A 312 -12.83 -30.52 -0.82
N PRO A 313 -12.88 -31.16 0.36
CA PRO A 313 -11.89 -32.17 0.74
C PRO A 313 -11.67 -33.24 -0.36
N GLU A 314 -12.73 -33.58 -1.09
CA GLU A 314 -12.71 -34.49 -2.24
C GLU A 314 -11.97 -33.88 -3.44
N GLU A 315 -12.28 -32.64 -3.81
CA GLU A 315 -11.59 -31.93 -4.89
C GLU A 315 -10.11 -31.66 -4.56
N GLN A 316 -9.78 -31.38 -3.29
CA GLN A 316 -8.41 -31.17 -2.82
C GLN A 316 -7.64 -32.48 -2.90
N THR A 317 -8.26 -33.58 -2.47
CA THR A 317 -7.68 -34.93 -2.57
C THR A 317 -7.43 -35.30 -4.03
N ALA A 318 -8.41 -35.07 -4.90
CA ALA A 318 -8.28 -35.32 -6.34
C ALA A 318 -7.18 -34.46 -6.97
N LYS A 319 -7.09 -33.18 -6.60
CA LYS A 319 -6.07 -32.27 -7.13
C LYS A 319 -4.68 -32.58 -6.61
N ASN A 320 -4.54 -32.96 -5.34
CA ASN A 320 -3.28 -33.44 -4.77
C ASN A 320 -2.83 -34.74 -5.47
N ALA A 321 -3.74 -35.69 -5.70
CA ALA A 321 -3.45 -36.91 -6.45
C ALA A 321 -3.04 -36.60 -7.91
N ALA A 322 -3.69 -35.64 -8.56
CA ALA A 322 -3.31 -35.18 -9.89
C ALA A 322 -1.92 -34.52 -9.91
N LEU A 323 -1.60 -33.72 -8.88
CA LEU A 323 -0.28 -33.10 -8.72
C LEU A 323 0.79 -34.18 -8.56
N ILE A 324 0.59 -35.13 -7.66
CA ILE A 324 1.49 -36.28 -7.46
C ILE A 324 1.73 -36.98 -8.81
N LYS A 325 0.67 -37.30 -9.55
CA LYS A 325 0.76 -37.96 -10.86
C LYS A 325 1.54 -37.12 -11.89
N ALA A 326 1.36 -35.80 -11.91
CA ALA A 326 2.11 -34.91 -12.79
C ALA A 326 3.61 -34.91 -12.46
N VAL A 327 3.96 -34.92 -11.17
CA VAL A 327 5.37 -34.98 -10.72
C VAL A 327 6.04 -36.30 -11.09
N TYR A 328 5.36 -37.44 -10.92
CA TYR A 328 5.89 -38.75 -11.37
C TYR A 328 6.11 -38.81 -12.88
N LYS A 329 5.29 -38.08 -13.65
CA LYS A 329 5.45 -37.94 -15.11
C LYS A 329 6.47 -36.88 -15.52
N LYS A 330 7.05 -36.15 -14.56
CA LYS A 330 7.92 -34.98 -14.78
C LYS A 330 7.24 -33.87 -15.61
N ASP A 331 5.91 -33.79 -15.56
CA ASP A 331 5.14 -32.77 -16.26
C ASP A 331 5.06 -31.49 -15.41
N VAL A 332 6.14 -30.69 -15.48
CA VAL A 332 6.27 -29.44 -14.72
C VAL A 332 5.17 -28.44 -15.07
N LYS A 333 4.70 -28.42 -16.33
CA LYS A 333 3.65 -27.50 -16.77
C LYS A 333 2.32 -27.83 -16.09
N THR A 334 1.93 -29.10 -16.08
CA THR A 334 0.71 -29.54 -15.40
C THR A 334 0.84 -29.39 -13.88
N ALA A 335 1.99 -29.72 -13.30
CA ALA A 335 2.24 -29.51 -11.87
C ALA A 335 2.13 -28.02 -11.48
N THR A 336 2.70 -27.12 -12.28
CA THR A 336 2.60 -25.66 -12.10
C THR A 336 1.16 -25.19 -12.15
N LYS A 337 0.39 -25.65 -13.16
CA LYS A 337 -1.03 -25.35 -13.27
C LYS A 337 -1.80 -25.79 -12.02
N LEU A 338 -1.60 -27.03 -11.57
CA LEU A 338 -2.30 -27.58 -10.40
C LEU A 338 -1.94 -26.83 -9.10
N LEU A 339 -0.67 -26.46 -8.90
CA LEU A 339 -0.24 -25.65 -7.76
C LEU A 339 -0.85 -24.24 -7.79
N ASN A 340 -0.98 -23.64 -8.96
CA ASN A 340 -1.66 -22.35 -9.12
C ASN A 340 -3.19 -22.46 -8.92
N GLU A 341 -3.76 -23.63 -9.19
CA GLU A 341 -5.15 -23.97 -8.92
C GLU A 341 -5.41 -24.44 -7.47
N GLY A 342 -4.43 -24.35 -6.57
CA GLY A 342 -4.61 -24.65 -5.14
C GLY A 342 -4.31 -26.09 -4.71
N ALA A 343 -3.60 -26.88 -5.51
CA ALA A 343 -3.00 -28.12 -5.01
C ALA A 343 -2.07 -27.84 -3.83
N ASP A 344 -2.05 -28.71 -2.82
CA ASP A 344 -1.23 -28.54 -1.63
C ASP A 344 0.26 -28.73 -1.99
N PRO A 345 1.13 -27.71 -1.82
CA PRO A 345 2.57 -27.85 -2.05
C PRO A 345 3.25 -28.81 -1.06
N ASN A 346 2.57 -29.18 0.03
CA ASN A 346 3.00 -30.19 1.00
C ASN A 346 2.33 -31.56 0.80
N ALA A 347 1.61 -31.78 -0.30
CA ALA A 347 0.99 -33.07 -0.61
C ALA A 347 2.02 -34.21 -0.49
N GLU A 348 1.55 -35.34 0.02
CA GLU A 348 2.37 -36.50 0.35
C GLU A 348 1.87 -37.76 -0.37
N ASN A 349 2.80 -38.60 -0.80
CA ASN A 349 2.54 -39.93 -1.31
C ASN A 349 3.53 -40.92 -0.69
N LYS A 350 3.03 -41.90 0.06
CA LYS A 350 3.87 -42.93 0.72
C LYS A 350 5.00 -42.34 1.58
N GLY A 351 4.71 -41.31 2.37
CA GLY A 351 5.73 -40.63 3.20
C GLY A 351 6.58 -39.61 2.46
N TRP A 352 6.55 -39.56 1.12
CA TRP A 352 7.29 -38.59 0.32
C TRP A 352 6.43 -37.38 -0.03
N ARG A 353 6.85 -36.19 0.42
CA ARG A 353 6.26 -34.94 -0.02
C ARG A 353 6.69 -34.56 -1.44
N ILE A 354 5.86 -33.77 -2.13
CA ILE A 354 6.13 -33.27 -3.48
C ILE A 354 7.51 -32.58 -3.60
N LEU A 355 7.96 -31.85 -2.57
CA LEU A 355 9.29 -31.26 -2.55
C LEU A 355 10.41 -32.31 -2.66
N HIS A 356 10.32 -33.43 -1.93
CA HIS A 356 11.29 -34.53 -2.02
C HIS A 356 11.27 -35.20 -3.41
N LEU A 357 10.07 -35.40 -3.97
CA LEU A 357 9.93 -35.96 -5.32
C LEU A 357 10.54 -35.04 -6.38
N SER A 358 10.38 -33.71 -6.25
CA SER A 358 10.99 -32.74 -7.17
C SER A 358 12.52 -32.80 -7.15
N VAL A 359 13.12 -33.02 -5.97
CA VAL A 359 14.57 -33.21 -5.81
C VAL A 359 15.02 -34.54 -6.44
N TYR A 360 14.30 -35.64 -6.16
CA TYR A 360 14.63 -36.96 -6.68
C TYR A 360 14.62 -37.00 -8.22
N PHE A 361 13.60 -36.39 -8.83
CA PHE A 361 13.44 -36.32 -10.29
C PHE A 361 14.25 -35.22 -10.98
N ASP A 362 14.94 -34.36 -10.21
CA ASP A 362 15.75 -33.23 -10.68
C ASP A 362 14.94 -32.16 -11.43
N LEU A 363 13.97 -31.56 -10.75
CA LEU A 363 13.02 -30.59 -11.31
C LEU A 363 13.20 -29.21 -10.66
N PRO A 364 14.25 -28.44 -10.99
CA PRO A 364 14.58 -27.18 -10.31
C PRO A 364 13.50 -26.11 -10.41
N GLU A 365 12.82 -25.96 -11.55
CA GLU A 365 11.75 -24.99 -11.72
C GLU A 365 10.55 -25.32 -10.82
N LEU A 366 10.22 -26.61 -10.71
CA LEU A 366 9.18 -27.08 -9.82
C LEU A 366 9.58 -26.90 -8.35
N THR A 367 10.84 -27.21 -8.01
CA THR A 367 11.36 -26.99 -6.64
C THR A 367 11.25 -25.53 -6.24
N LYS A 368 11.67 -24.60 -7.10
CA LYS A 368 11.52 -23.16 -6.86
C LYS A 368 10.06 -22.77 -6.61
N LEU A 369 9.15 -23.21 -7.49
CA LEU A 369 7.73 -22.91 -7.36
C LEU A 369 7.12 -23.46 -6.06
N LEU A 370 7.50 -24.67 -5.65
CA LEU A 370 7.02 -25.26 -4.40
C LEU A 370 7.47 -24.44 -3.18
N LEU A 371 8.71 -23.96 -3.18
CA LEU A 371 9.25 -23.09 -2.13
C LEU A 371 8.54 -21.73 -2.12
N ASP A 372 8.30 -21.13 -3.28
CA ASP A 372 7.50 -19.91 -3.42
C ASP A 372 6.08 -20.08 -2.87
N LYS A 373 5.50 -21.27 -3.06
CA LYS A 373 4.20 -21.70 -2.50
C LYS A 373 4.27 -22.18 -1.05
N LYS A 374 5.39 -21.97 -0.34
CA LYS A 374 5.55 -22.31 1.09
C LYS A 374 5.54 -23.82 1.40
N ALA A 375 6.03 -24.67 0.49
CA ALA A 375 6.40 -26.05 0.84
C ALA A 375 7.43 -26.05 1.99
N ASN A 376 7.30 -26.95 2.96
CA ASN A 376 8.23 -27.03 4.09
C ASN A 376 9.58 -27.64 3.64
N PRO A 377 10.69 -26.88 3.61
CA PRO A 377 11.99 -27.39 3.18
C PRO A 377 12.66 -28.32 4.18
N ASN A 378 12.14 -28.39 5.41
CA ASN A 378 12.72 -29.11 6.55
C ASN A 378 11.92 -30.36 6.95
N TYR A 379 10.87 -30.73 6.21
CA TYR A 379 10.22 -32.03 6.39
C TYR A 379 11.21 -33.15 6.09
N GLN A 380 11.15 -34.25 6.85
CA GLN A 380 12.07 -35.37 6.69
C GLN A 380 11.33 -36.60 6.15
N VAL A 381 11.92 -37.25 5.15
CA VAL A 381 11.54 -38.58 4.68
C VAL A 381 12.70 -39.54 4.91
N ASP A 382 12.47 -40.61 5.67
CA ASP A 382 13.52 -41.56 6.09
C ASP A 382 14.76 -40.88 6.73
N GLY A 383 14.53 -39.78 7.44
CA GLY A 383 15.58 -38.97 8.07
C GLY A 383 16.25 -37.95 7.14
N TYR A 384 15.84 -37.84 5.87
CA TYR A 384 16.37 -36.87 4.91
C TYR A 384 15.43 -35.68 4.73
N THR A 385 15.93 -34.47 4.98
CA THR A 385 15.34 -33.24 4.42
C THR A 385 15.56 -33.15 2.92
N ALA A 386 14.79 -32.31 2.23
CA ALA A 386 14.99 -32.01 0.82
C ALA A 386 16.45 -31.58 0.49
N LEU A 387 17.10 -30.82 1.38
CA LEU A 387 18.50 -30.38 1.17
C LEU A 387 19.50 -31.52 1.31
N SER A 388 19.33 -32.39 2.31
CA SER A 388 20.17 -33.58 2.47
C SER A 388 20.01 -34.55 1.29
N LEU A 389 18.78 -34.67 0.77
CA LEU A 389 18.47 -35.47 -0.41
C LEU A 389 19.12 -34.87 -1.67
N ALA A 390 19.01 -33.56 -1.88
CA ALA A 390 19.64 -32.87 -3.00
C ALA A 390 21.16 -33.03 -2.98
N THR A 391 21.77 -33.01 -1.79
CA THR A 391 23.21 -33.28 -1.61
C THR A 391 23.54 -34.73 -1.97
N ALA A 392 22.78 -35.71 -1.47
CA ALA A 392 23.02 -37.13 -1.72
C ALA A 392 22.86 -37.52 -3.20
N TYR A 393 22.03 -36.80 -3.95
CA TYR A 393 21.81 -36.99 -5.39
C TYR A 393 22.55 -35.97 -6.27
N GLU A 394 23.42 -35.12 -5.69
CA GLU A 394 24.26 -34.15 -6.41
C GLU A 394 23.48 -33.13 -7.26
N ARG A 395 22.30 -32.68 -6.77
CA ARG A 395 21.42 -31.72 -7.45
C ARG A 395 21.82 -30.26 -7.19
N THR A 396 22.94 -29.85 -7.79
CA THR A 396 23.60 -28.55 -7.50
C THR A 396 22.67 -27.33 -7.58
N GLU A 397 21.85 -27.22 -8.62
CA GLU A 397 20.92 -26.08 -8.76
C GLU A 397 19.85 -26.06 -7.66
N ILE A 398 19.34 -27.23 -7.31
CA ILE A 398 18.31 -27.39 -6.27
C ILE A 398 18.88 -27.14 -4.87
N ILE A 399 20.16 -27.46 -4.63
CA ILE A 399 20.85 -27.14 -3.37
C ILE A 399 20.77 -25.64 -3.10
N SER A 400 21.13 -24.80 -4.08
CA SER A 400 21.09 -23.35 -3.93
C SER A 400 19.68 -22.82 -3.65
N LEU A 401 18.65 -23.37 -4.30
CA LEU A 401 17.26 -23.00 -4.05
C LEU A 401 16.82 -23.33 -2.62
N LEU A 402 17.18 -24.52 -2.13
CA LEU A 402 16.82 -24.99 -0.80
C LEU A 402 17.56 -24.23 0.31
N GLU A 403 18.83 -23.90 0.12
CA GLU A 403 19.61 -23.08 1.04
C GLU A 403 19.02 -21.66 1.16
N ALA A 404 18.68 -21.03 0.03
CA ALA A 404 18.04 -19.72 0.00
C ALA A 404 16.67 -19.73 0.72
N ALA A 405 15.97 -20.86 0.71
CA ALA A 405 14.69 -21.04 1.39
C ALA A 405 14.81 -21.48 2.87
N GLY A 406 16.03 -21.49 3.45
CA GLY A 406 16.26 -21.88 4.84
C GLY A 406 16.18 -23.40 5.11
N GLY A 407 16.47 -24.21 4.09
CA GLY A 407 16.60 -25.65 4.21
C GLY A 407 17.79 -26.05 5.09
N THR A 408 17.58 -27.03 5.95
CA THR A 408 18.58 -27.56 6.88
C THR A 408 19.03 -28.95 6.45
N LYS A 409 20.28 -29.32 6.78
CA LYS A 409 20.77 -30.68 6.59
C LYS A 409 20.38 -31.52 7.80
N SER A 410 19.84 -32.72 7.58
CA SER A 410 19.58 -33.71 8.64
C SER A 410 20.61 -34.85 8.63
N ARG A 411 20.65 -35.66 9.70
CA ARG A 411 21.59 -36.77 9.85
C ARG A 411 21.25 -37.89 8.86
N SER A 412 22.15 -38.12 7.91
CA SER A 412 22.11 -39.18 6.89
C SER A 412 22.08 -40.57 7.54
N THR A 413 21.18 -41.44 7.05
CA THR A 413 21.40 -42.91 7.10
C THR A 413 22.33 -43.31 5.94
N SER A 414 22.92 -44.50 5.94
CA SER A 414 23.91 -44.90 4.92
C SER A 414 23.31 -45.27 3.55
N VAL A 415 21.98 -45.30 3.42
CA VAL A 415 21.28 -45.71 2.20
C VAL A 415 20.52 -44.52 1.64
N LYS A 416 20.70 -44.24 0.34
CA LYS A 416 19.95 -43.19 -0.38
C LYS A 416 18.48 -43.62 -0.47
N PRO A 417 17.52 -42.84 0.09
CA PRO A 417 16.13 -43.23 0.10
C PRO A 417 15.53 -43.09 -1.31
N LYS A 418 14.54 -43.92 -1.65
CA LYS A 418 13.84 -43.91 -2.94
C LYS A 418 12.32 -43.97 -2.72
N PRO A 419 11.51 -43.18 -3.46
CA PRO A 419 10.05 -43.11 -3.32
C PRO A 419 9.29 -44.33 -3.85
#